data_AF-A0A947QWN2-F1
#
_entry.id   AF-A0A947QWN2-F1
#
_cell.length_a   1.000
_cell.length_b   1.000
_cell.length_c   1.000
_cell.angle_alpha   90.00
_cell.angle_beta   90.00
_cell.angle_gamma   90.00
#
_symmetry.space_group_name_H-M   'P 1'
#
loop_
_entity.id
_entity.type
_entity.pdbx_description
1 polymer ?
#
loop_
_entity_poly.entity_id
_entity_poly.type
_entity_poly.pdbx_seq_one_letter_code
_entity_poly.pdbx_strand_id
1 'polypeptide(L)'
;KVARERDQAKIVDVRASLGLEHSPEQSGIKQHLREYLGLKEGAVERIRLLKAKDLPENYQAQREALHDERLDGVTIAVVPDDLWVKGSQPSESSAENQLILIKQSYFEAQENPDEIAWLCHELAHCQNFLDSASPDEYQGNMQRFAFEDLKTEYTYPNNPVEQFTFTKQFQYLKEHGKSREDVLKMLSHDYNEEDFPFFNRLLDSVYGK
;
A
#
# COMPACT_ATOMS: atom_id res chain seq x y z
N LYS A 1 -39.72 26.64 8.39
CA LYS A 1 -38.62 26.10 9.23
C LYS A 1 -38.67 24.57 9.27
N VAL A 2 -39.79 23.99 9.72
CA VAL A 2 -40.05 22.53 9.78
C VAL A 2 -39.91 21.78 8.43
N ALA A 3 -40.28 22.40 7.30
CA ALA A 3 -40.15 21.76 5.98
C ALA A 3 -38.69 21.57 5.54
N ARG A 4 -37.81 22.55 5.80
CA ARG A 4 -36.38 22.47 5.48
C ARG A 4 -35.67 21.39 6.30
N GLU A 5 -36.03 21.24 7.57
CA GLU A 5 -35.45 20.22 8.46
C GLU A 5 -35.84 18.79 8.02
N ARG A 6 -37.08 18.59 7.54
CA ARG A 6 -37.53 17.31 6.97
C ARG A 6 -36.83 16.95 5.66
N ASP A 7 -36.58 17.93 4.80
CA ASP A 7 -35.86 17.70 3.54
C ASP A 7 -34.38 17.42 3.79
N GLN A 8 -33.76 18.06 4.78
CA GLN A 8 -32.39 17.77 5.20
C GLN A 8 -32.26 16.35 5.75
N ALA A 9 -33.20 15.90 6.59
CA ALA A 9 -33.20 14.55 7.16
C ALA A 9 -33.34 13.47 6.08
N LYS A 10 -34.19 13.69 5.06
CA LYS A 10 -34.32 12.76 3.92
C LYS A 10 -33.06 12.69 3.07
N ILE A 11 -32.35 13.80 2.88
CA ILE A 11 -31.09 13.82 2.14
C ILE A 11 -29.99 13.07 2.91
N VAL A 12 -29.98 13.18 4.24
CA VAL A 12 -29.05 12.43 5.10
C VAL A 12 -29.36 10.93 5.04
N ASP A 13 -30.62 10.52 5.15
CA ASP A 13 -31.03 9.11 5.01
C ASP A 13 -30.69 8.52 3.65
N VAL A 14 -30.90 9.29 2.57
CA VAL A 14 -30.53 8.85 1.22
C VAL A 14 -29.01 8.72 1.08
N ARG A 15 -28.24 9.65 1.65
CA ARG A 15 -26.76 9.55 1.67
C ARG A 15 -26.28 8.36 2.48
N ALA A 16 -26.87 8.10 3.65
CA ALA A 16 -26.58 6.93 4.48
C ALA A 16 -26.89 5.63 3.74
N SER A 17 -28.04 5.56 3.06
CA SER A 17 -28.45 4.39 2.26
C SER A 17 -27.58 4.14 1.03
N LEU A 18 -26.88 5.17 0.54
CA LEU A 18 -25.94 5.10 -0.58
C LEU A 18 -24.48 5.00 -0.13
N GLY A 19 -24.20 4.90 1.19
CA GLY A 19 -22.84 4.88 1.72
C GLY A 19 -22.04 6.18 1.51
N LEU A 20 -22.73 7.30 1.25
CA LEU A 20 -22.15 8.62 1.00
C LEU A 20 -21.98 9.44 2.30
N GLU A 21 -21.85 8.77 3.45
CA GLU A 21 -21.50 9.47 4.69
C GLU A 21 -20.02 9.88 4.64
N HIS A 22 -19.78 11.17 4.45
CA HIS A 22 -18.46 11.75 4.68
C HIS A 22 -18.16 11.72 6.17
N SER A 23 -17.49 10.67 6.63
CA SER A 23 -16.95 10.66 7.98
C SER A 23 -15.86 11.74 8.10
N PRO A 24 -15.68 12.37 9.28
CA PRO A 24 -14.60 13.32 9.51
C PRO A 24 -13.22 12.74 9.15
N GLU A 25 -13.01 11.44 9.41
CA GLU A 25 -11.81 10.69 9.04
C GLU A 25 -11.58 10.69 7.52
N GLN A 26 -12.61 10.37 6.73
CA GLN A 26 -12.51 10.42 5.27
C GLN A 26 -12.24 11.83 4.75
N SER A 27 -12.79 12.87 5.40
CA SER A 27 -12.54 14.26 5.02
C SER A 27 -11.08 14.66 5.25
N GLY A 28 -10.45 14.19 6.34
CA GLY A 28 -9.03 14.40 6.63
C GLY A 28 -8.13 13.70 5.61
N ILE A 29 -8.42 12.44 5.30
CA ILE A 29 -7.65 11.66 4.30
C ILE A 29 -7.75 12.30 2.92
N LYS A 30 -8.94 12.73 2.50
CA LYS A 30 -9.11 13.43 1.21
C LYS A 30 -8.35 14.75 1.20
N GLN A 31 -8.37 15.53 2.28
CA GLN A 31 -7.57 16.74 2.34
C GLN A 31 -6.07 16.44 2.18
N HIS A 32 -5.56 15.44 2.91
CA HIS A 32 -4.18 14.99 2.79
C HIS A 32 -3.83 14.55 1.36
N LEU A 33 -4.65 13.68 0.75
CA LEU A 33 -4.45 13.21 -0.62
C LEU A 33 -4.45 14.35 -1.64
N ARG A 34 -5.35 15.33 -1.48
CA ARG A 34 -5.40 16.50 -2.35
C ARG A 34 -4.09 17.30 -2.30
N GLU A 35 -3.58 17.53 -1.10
CA GLU A 35 -2.34 18.27 -0.89
C GLU A 35 -1.12 17.48 -1.38
N TYR A 36 -1.05 16.20 -1.01
CA TYR A 36 0.04 15.29 -1.36
C TYR A 36 0.17 15.06 -2.88
N LEU A 37 -0.94 14.82 -3.56
CA LEU A 37 -0.98 14.58 -5.01
C LEU A 37 -1.08 15.89 -5.83
N GLY A 38 -1.11 17.06 -5.18
CA GLY A 38 -1.21 18.37 -5.85
C GLY A 38 -2.49 18.54 -6.69
N LEU A 39 -3.61 17.98 -6.21
CA LEU A 39 -4.84 17.89 -6.98
C LEU A 39 -5.64 19.19 -6.98
N LYS A 40 -6.29 19.46 -8.11
CA LYS A 40 -7.28 20.54 -8.23
C LYS A 40 -8.51 20.26 -7.37
N GLU A 41 -9.24 21.31 -7.03
CA GLU A 41 -10.50 21.23 -6.30
C GLU A 41 -11.48 20.26 -6.99
N GLY A 42 -12.10 19.38 -6.22
CA GLY A 42 -13.03 18.35 -6.70
C GLY A 42 -12.39 17.10 -7.33
N ALA A 43 -11.12 17.12 -7.73
CA ALA A 43 -10.48 15.93 -8.33
C ALA A 43 -10.31 14.79 -7.31
N VAL A 44 -10.05 15.13 -6.03
CA VAL A 44 -9.92 14.16 -4.94
C VAL A 44 -11.20 13.34 -4.69
N GLU A 45 -12.37 13.86 -5.05
CA GLU A 45 -13.64 13.15 -4.88
C GLU A 45 -13.74 11.92 -5.79
N ARG A 46 -12.90 11.83 -6.81
CA ARG A 46 -12.79 10.67 -7.71
C ARG A 46 -11.97 9.53 -7.12
N ILE A 47 -11.21 9.78 -6.05
CA ILE A 47 -10.43 8.74 -5.38
C ILE A 47 -11.38 7.92 -4.51
N ARG A 48 -11.41 6.61 -4.77
CA ARG A 48 -12.20 5.66 -3.96
C ARG A 48 -11.39 5.28 -2.74
N LEU A 49 -11.99 5.44 -1.56
CA LEU A 49 -11.41 5.01 -0.29
C LEU A 49 -12.14 3.75 0.18
N LEU A 50 -11.38 2.72 0.54
CA LEU A 50 -11.88 1.53 1.22
C LEU A 50 -10.96 1.16 2.38
N LYS A 51 -11.44 0.37 3.32
CA LYS A 51 -10.58 -0.20 4.37
C LYS A 51 -9.97 -1.51 3.88
N ALA A 52 -8.79 -1.88 4.39
CA ALA A 52 -8.11 -3.12 4.00
C ALA A 52 -8.98 -4.36 4.27
N LYS A 53 -9.76 -4.35 5.37
CA LYS A 53 -10.72 -5.43 5.66
C LYS A 53 -11.80 -5.61 4.59
N ASP A 54 -12.07 -4.57 3.80
CA ASP A 54 -13.11 -4.55 2.75
C ASP A 54 -12.49 -4.73 1.35
N LEU A 55 -11.24 -5.19 1.27
CA LEU A 55 -10.57 -5.50 0.01
C LEU A 55 -11.30 -6.61 -0.77
N PRO A 56 -11.24 -6.58 -2.11
CA PRO A 56 -11.68 -7.69 -2.96
C PRO A 56 -10.96 -9.00 -2.62
N GLU A 57 -11.61 -10.13 -2.90
CA GLU A 57 -11.12 -11.48 -2.54
C GLU A 57 -9.68 -11.76 -3.02
N ASN A 58 -9.32 -11.31 -4.22
CA ASN A 58 -7.98 -11.48 -4.78
C ASN A 58 -6.87 -10.73 -3.99
N TYR A 59 -7.24 -9.75 -3.17
CA TYR A 59 -6.33 -9.00 -2.31
C TYR A 59 -6.43 -9.40 -0.83
N GLN A 60 -7.51 -10.05 -0.41
CA GLN A 60 -7.68 -10.48 0.98
C GLN A 60 -6.61 -11.49 1.41
N ALA A 61 -6.26 -12.43 0.54
CA ALA A 61 -5.20 -13.41 0.83
C ALA A 61 -3.85 -12.74 1.18
N GLN A 62 -3.49 -11.65 0.48
CA GLN A 62 -2.29 -10.88 0.77
C GLN A 62 -2.36 -10.20 2.14
N ARG A 63 -3.52 -9.63 2.50
CA ARG A 63 -3.74 -9.04 3.82
C ARG A 63 -3.66 -10.09 4.93
N GLU A 64 -4.26 -11.25 4.73
CA GLU A 64 -4.40 -12.29 5.75
C GLU A 64 -3.05 -12.95 6.07
N ALA A 65 -2.16 -13.04 5.08
CA ALA A 65 -0.80 -13.58 5.24
C ALA A 65 0.08 -12.79 6.22
N LEU A 66 -0.24 -11.53 6.49
CA LEU A 66 0.49 -10.72 7.48
C LEU A 66 0.06 -11.01 8.93
N HIS A 67 -1.05 -11.74 9.13
CA HIS A 67 -1.57 -12.17 10.42
C HIS A 67 -1.71 -11.05 11.45
N ASP A 68 -2.18 -9.88 11.01
CA ASP A 68 -2.30 -8.68 11.84
C ASP A 68 -3.67 -8.01 11.64
N GLU A 69 -4.52 -8.11 12.66
CA GLU A 69 -5.86 -7.52 12.68
C GLU A 69 -5.82 -5.98 12.69
N ARG A 70 -4.72 -5.36 13.16
CA ARG A 70 -4.60 -3.88 13.16
C ARG A 70 -4.63 -3.34 11.73
N LEU A 71 -4.20 -4.13 10.75
CA LEU A 71 -4.22 -3.76 9.35
C LEU A 71 -5.63 -3.55 8.80
N ASP A 72 -6.68 -4.06 9.45
CA ASP A 72 -8.08 -3.84 9.03
C ASP A 72 -8.46 -2.36 8.97
N GLY A 73 -7.80 -1.53 9.78
CA GLY A 73 -8.00 -0.09 9.83
C GLY A 73 -7.31 0.70 8.71
N VAL A 74 -6.34 0.09 8.01
CA VAL A 74 -5.56 0.74 6.94
C VAL A 74 -6.50 1.14 5.81
N THR A 75 -6.34 2.37 5.33
CA THR A 75 -7.15 2.92 4.24
C THR A 75 -6.43 2.69 2.92
N ILE A 76 -7.14 2.14 1.94
CA ILE A 76 -6.69 1.99 0.56
C ILE A 76 -7.35 3.09 -0.26
N ALA A 77 -6.53 3.94 -0.86
CA ALA A 77 -6.92 4.96 -1.81
C ALA A 77 -6.68 4.44 -3.24
N VAL A 78 -7.76 4.06 -3.92
CA VAL A 78 -7.72 3.69 -5.34
C VAL A 78 -7.76 4.97 -6.16
N VAL A 79 -6.61 5.33 -6.73
CA VAL A 79 -6.36 6.59 -7.42
C VAL A 79 -6.57 6.39 -8.93
N PRO A 80 -7.46 7.18 -9.56
CA PRO A 80 -7.61 7.15 -11.02
C PRO A 80 -6.29 7.39 -11.74
N ASP A 81 -6.05 6.65 -12.82
CA ASP A 81 -4.78 6.68 -13.57
C ASP A 81 -4.33 8.08 -13.99
N ASP A 82 -5.25 8.97 -14.37
CA ASP A 82 -4.96 10.35 -14.77
C ASP A 82 -4.56 11.26 -13.59
N LEU A 83 -4.78 10.79 -12.35
CA LEU A 83 -4.36 11.44 -11.12
C LEU A 83 -3.12 10.78 -10.50
N TRP A 84 -2.61 9.70 -11.10
CA TRP A 84 -1.41 9.00 -10.65
C TRP A 84 -0.15 9.76 -11.08
N VAL A 85 0.68 10.14 -10.11
CA VAL A 85 1.88 10.97 -10.35
C VAL A 85 3.20 10.26 -10.06
N LYS A 86 3.15 8.98 -9.67
CA LYS A 86 4.32 8.21 -9.18
C LYS A 86 5.02 7.37 -10.26
N GLY A 87 4.84 7.72 -11.52
CA GLY A 87 5.52 7.05 -12.64
C GLY A 87 5.03 5.62 -12.85
N SER A 88 5.98 4.68 -12.94
CA SER A 88 5.71 3.26 -13.28
C SER A 88 5.23 2.41 -12.11
N GLN A 89 5.53 2.79 -10.86
CA GLN A 89 5.13 2.01 -9.69
C GLN A 89 3.60 2.02 -9.54
N PRO A 90 2.97 0.86 -9.24
CA PRO A 90 1.51 0.76 -9.17
C PRO A 90 0.94 1.15 -7.82
N SER A 91 1.75 1.21 -6.76
CA SER A 91 1.34 1.52 -5.39
C SER A 91 2.38 2.32 -4.63
N GLU A 92 1.97 2.90 -3.51
CA GLU A 92 2.81 3.54 -2.51
C GLU A 92 2.10 3.53 -1.15
N SER A 93 2.84 3.37 -0.06
CA SER A 93 2.32 3.52 1.30
C SER A 93 2.78 4.82 1.96
N SER A 94 1.87 5.43 2.71
CA SER A 94 2.17 6.37 3.80
C SER A 94 1.81 5.65 5.11
N ALA A 95 2.78 4.86 5.58
CA ALA A 95 2.60 3.99 6.73
C ALA A 95 2.21 4.77 8.00
N GLU A 96 2.78 5.97 8.21
CA GLU A 96 2.43 6.80 9.37
C GLU A 96 0.97 7.26 9.39
N ASN A 97 0.34 7.35 8.21
CA ASN A 97 -1.06 7.71 8.07
C ASN A 97 -1.97 6.48 7.89
N GLN A 98 -1.41 5.26 7.98
CA GLN A 98 -2.10 4.00 7.70
C GLN A 98 -2.87 4.07 6.37
N LEU A 99 -2.20 4.57 5.34
CA LEU A 99 -2.77 4.88 4.04
C LEU A 99 -1.92 4.24 2.94
N ILE A 100 -2.57 3.54 2.02
CA ILE A 100 -1.94 2.96 0.82
C ILE A 100 -2.63 3.58 -0.40
N LEU A 101 -1.84 4.10 -1.34
CA LEU A 101 -2.30 4.58 -2.62
C LEU A 101 -2.05 3.47 -3.65
N ILE A 102 -3.03 3.17 -4.49
CA ILE A 102 -2.91 2.19 -5.56
C ILE A 102 -3.54 2.73 -6.84
N LYS A 103 -2.83 2.57 -7.96
CA LYS A 103 -3.30 2.98 -9.28
C LYS A 103 -4.51 2.15 -9.68
N GLN A 104 -5.57 2.81 -10.14
CA GLN A 104 -6.86 2.18 -10.40
C GLN A 104 -6.76 1.04 -11.42
N SER A 105 -6.11 1.24 -12.56
CA SER A 105 -5.95 0.19 -13.57
C SER A 105 -5.22 -1.05 -13.05
N TYR A 106 -4.30 -0.88 -12.10
CA TYR A 106 -3.61 -1.98 -11.46
C TYR A 106 -4.53 -2.72 -10.47
N PHE A 107 -5.24 -1.95 -9.63
CA PHE A 107 -6.18 -2.50 -8.65
C PHE A 107 -7.34 -3.28 -9.27
N GLU A 108 -7.79 -2.86 -10.46
CA GLU A 108 -8.96 -3.43 -11.15
C GLU A 108 -8.57 -4.44 -12.25
N ALA A 109 -7.28 -4.75 -12.40
CA ALA A 109 -6.78 -5.68 -13.40
C ALA A 109 -7.28 -7.12 -13.14
N GLN A 110 -8.02 -7.69 -14.10
CA GLN A 110 -8.58 -9.05 -13.97
C GLN A 110 -7.62 -10.15 -14.46
N GLU A 111 -6.78 -9.87 -15.45
CA GLU A 111 -5.97 -10.91 -16.11
C GLU A 111 -4.72 -11.29 -15.30
N ASN A 112 -4.10 -10.33 -14.61
CA ASN A 112 -2.94 -10.54 -13.72
C ASN A 112 -3.10 -9.69 -12.45
N PRO A 113 -4.02 -10.05 -11.54
CA PRO A 113 -4.24 -9.28 -10.32
C PRO A 113 -3.00 -9.41 -9.42
N ASP A 114 -2.21 -8.36 -9.37
CA ASP A 114 -1.10 -8.17 -8.44
C ASP A 114 -0.17 -9.37 -8.23
N GLU A 115 0.37 -9.91 -9.33
CA GLU A 115 1.11 -11.19 -9.32
C GLU A 115 2.35 -11.18 -8.41
N ILE A 116 3.04 -10.04 -8.32
CA ILE A 116 4.22 -9.88 -7.46
C ILE A 116 3.84 -9.50 -6.01
N ALA A 117 2.55 -9.38 -5.69
CA ALA A 117 2.03 -9.07 -4.37
C ALA A 117 2.50 -7.70 -3.82
N TRP A 118 2.39 -6.65 -4.64
CA TRP A 118 2.66 -5.27 -4.23
C TRP A 118 1.80 -4.85 -3.05
N LEU A 119 0.52 -5.24 -2.97
CA LEU A 119 -0.31 -4.86 -1.84
C LEU A 119 0.19 -5.48 -0.51
N CYS A 120 0.67 -6.72 -0.53
CA CYS A 120 1.30 -7.36 0.61
C CYS A 120 2.53 -6.55 1.09
N HIS A 121 3.32 -6.05 0.14
CA HIS A 121 4.47 -5.20 0.43
C HIS A 121 4.05 -3.89 1.11
N GLU A 122 3.05 -3.18 0.58
CA GLU A 122 2.56 -1.92 1.16
C GLU A 122 1.90 -2.10 2.54
N LEU A 123 1.16 -3.20 2.73
CA LEU A 123 0.59 -3.54 4.02
C LEU A 123 1.69 -3.88 5.04
N ALA A 124 2.79 -4.51 4.60
CA ALA A 124 3.94 -4.77 5.45
C ALA A 124 4.63 -3.46 5.91
N HIS A 125 4.64 -2.39 5.11
CA HIS A 125 5.10 -1.08 5.58
C HIS A 125 4.24 -0.58 6.74
N CYS A 126 2.91 -0.68 6.60
CA CYS A 126 1.98 -0.31 7.66
C CYS A 126 2.18 -1.16 8.92
N GLN A 127 2.37 -2.47 8.77
CA GLN A 127 2.66 -3.37 9.89
C GLN A 127 3.96 -2.97 10.61
N ASN A 128 5.05 -2.72 9.86
CA ASN A 128 6.33 -2.32 10.42
C ASN A 128 6.25 -1.00 11.19
N PHE A 129 5.49 -0.02 10.67
CA PHE A 129 5.22 1.21 11.40
C PHE A 129 4.43 0.97 12.69
N LEU A 130 3.40 0.12 12.66
CA LEU A 130 2.60 -0.23 13.85
C LEU A 130 3.37 -1.06 14.89
N ASP A 131 4.41 -1.78 14.47
CA ASP A 131 5.30 -2.55 15.34
C ASP A 131 6.44 -1.71 15.92
N SER A 132 6.74 -0.56 15.32
CA SER A 132 7.77 0.35 15.81
C SER A 132 7.35 0.98 17.14
N ALA A 133 8.29 1.13 18.08
CA ALA A 133 8.01 1.71 19.39
C ALA A 133 7.68 3.21 19.30
N SER A 134 8.12 3.88 18.23
CA SER A 134 7.78 5.26 17.92
C SER A 134 7.94 5.58 16.42
N PRO A 135 7.31 6.66 15.92
CA PRO A 135 7.55 7.14 14.56
C PRO A 135 9.02 7.45 14.27
N ASP A 136 9.76 7.98 15.24
CA ASP A 136 11.18 8.31 15.09
C ASP A 136 12.05 7.06 14.89
N GLU A 137 11.66 5.92 15.48
CA GLU A 137 12.34 4.65 15.25
C GLU A 137 12.14 4.17 13.81
N TYR A 138 10.89 4.17 13.32
CA TYR A 138 10.58 3.80 11.95
C TYR A 138 11.34 4.67 10.94
N GLN A 139 11.32 6.00 11.13
CA GLN A 139 12.05 6.94 10.29
C GLN A 139 13.57 6.74 10.39
N GLY A 140 14.08 6.49 11.60
CA GLY A 140 15.49 6.17 11.82
C GLY A 140 15.92 4.90 11.09
N ASN A 141 15.04 3.90 11.00
CA ASN A 141 15.28 2.68 10.24
C ASN A 141 15.31 2.93 8.73
N MET A 142 14.50 3.85 8.18
CA MET A 142 14.57 4.19 6.75
C MET A 142 15.92 4.81 6.33
N GLN A 143 16.65 5.42 7.27
CA GLN A 143 17.90 6.16 7.01
C GLN A 143 19.17 5.33 7.22
N ARG A 144 19.05 4.07 7.63
CA ARG A 144 20.19 3.18 7.92
C ARG A 144 20.27 2.06 6.89
N PHE A 145 21.47 1.52 6.69
CA PHE A 145 21.64 0.35 5.84
C PHE A 145 21.16 -0.92 6.54
N ALA A 146 20.35 -1.74 5.87
CA ALA A 146 20.06 -3.10 6.33
C ALA A 146 21.31 -3.98 6.20
N PHE A 147 22.08 -3.77 5.12
CA PHE A 147 23.33 -4.45 4.86
C PHE A 147 24.46 -3.45 4.68
N GLU A 148 25.36 -3.32 5.66
CA GLU A 148 26.45 -2.33 5.65
C GLU A 148 27.46 -2.50 4.53
N ASP A 149 27.59 -3.70 3.98
CA ASP A 149 28.51 -4.05 2.90
C ASP A 149 27.91 -3.81 1.50
N LEU A 150 26.61 -3.49 1.42
CA LEU A 150 25.90 -3.08 0.21
C LEU A 150 25.81 -1.53 0.15
N LYS A 151 26.96 -0.84 0.10
CA LYS A 151 27.01 0.65 0.11
C LYS A 151 26.73 1.26 -1.26
N THR A 152 25.55 1.88 -1.37
CA THR A 152 25.12 3.01 -2.25
C THR A 152 25.73 3.15 -3.65
N GLU A 153 25.56 2.15 -4.50
CA GLU A 153 25.46 2.38 -5.96
C GLU A 153 24.06 2.07 -6.51
N TYR A 154 23.09 1.76 -5.65
CA TYR A 154 21.78 1.22 -6.06
C TYR A 154 20.70 2.29 -6.18
N THR A 155 19.76 2.07 -7.10
CA THR A 155 18.58 2.92 -7.27
C THR A 155 17.55 2.73 -6.16
N TYR A 156 17.49 1.54 -5.56
CA TYR A 156 16.50 1.20 -4.55
C TYR A 156 17.06 1.20 -3.10
N PRO A 157 16.30 1.68 -2.10
CA PRO A 157 16.79 1.81 -0.73
C PRO A 157 17.09 0.46 -0.05
N ASN A 158 18.37 0.22 0.24
CA ASN A 158 18.83 -0.84 1.16
C ASN A 158 18.65 -0.36 2.61
N ASN A 159 17.46 -0.52 3.20
CA ASN A 159 17.20 -0.17 4.60
C ASN A 159 16.37 -1.24 5.35
N PRO A 160 16.39 -1.25 6.69
CA PRO A 160 15.61 -2.21 7.49
C PRO A 160 14.09 -2.22 7.24
N VAL A 161 13.51 -1.09 6.83
CA VAL A 161 12.08 -1.03 6.51
C VAL A 161 11.78 -1.85 5.27
N GLU A 162 12.52 -1.61 4.18
CA GLU A 162 12.40 -2.37 2.93
C GLU A 162 12.78 -3.83 3.11
N GLN A 163 13.82 -4.10 3.90
CA GLN A 163 14.20 -5.48 4.23
C GLN A 163 13.01 -6.23 4.82
N PHE A 164 12.28 -5.62 5.75
CA PHE A 164 11.10 -6.23 6.34
C PHE A 164 9.99 -6.45 5.30
N THR A 165 9.65 -5.42 4.52
CA THR A 165 8.51 -5.47 3.59
C THR A 165 8.72 -6.45 2.45
N PHE A 166 9.88 -6.45 1.80
CA PHE A 166 10.22 -7.47 0.80
C PHE A 166 10.30 -8.86 1.39
N THR A 167 10.80 -9.01 2.63
CA THR A 167 10.82 -10.34 3.27
C THR A 167 9.40 -10.87 3.43
N LYS A 168 8.43 -10.04 3.85
CA LYS A 168 7.02 -10.43 3.94
C LYS A 168 6.41 -10.78 2.58
N GLN A 169 6.65 -9.95 1.57
CA GLN A 169 6.22 -10.20 0.20
C GLN A 169 6.78 -11.54 -0.33
N PHE A 170 8.06 -11.81 -0.13
CA PHE A 170 8.70 -13.06 -0.60
C PHE A 170 8.23 -14.29 0.18
N GLN A 171 7.96 -14.15 1.48
CA GLN A 171 7.33 -15.21 2.29
C GLN A 171 5.94 -15.56 1.74
N TYR A 172 5.11 -14.55 1.48
CA TYR A 172 3.79 -14.74 0.87
C TYR A 172 3.89 -15.46 -0.48
N LEU A 173 4.76 -14.98 -1.38
CA LEU A 173 4.94 -15.58 -2.71
C LEU A 173 5.42 -17.04 -2.62
N LYS A 174 6.33 -17.34 -1.68
CA LYS A 174 6.81 -18.70 -1.41
C LYS A 174 5.68 -19.62 -0.96
N GLU A 175 4.85 -19.17 -0.02
CA GLU A 175 3.70 -19.92 0.48
C GLU A 175 2.66 -20.19 -0.61
N HIS A 176 2.57 -19.30 -1.60
CA HIS A 176 1.72 -19.43 -2.78
C HIS A 176 2.41 -20.16 -3.94
N GLY A 177 3.49 -20.88 -3.66
CA GLY A 177 4.12 -21.82 -4.59
C GLY A 177 5.03 -21.18 -5.64
N LYS A 178 5.35 -19.89 -5.53
CA LYS A 178 6.36 -19.27 -6.40
C LYS A 178 7.75 -19.74 -5.97
N SER A 179 8.59 -20.08 -6.93
CA SER A 179 9.99 -20.38 -6.69
C SER A 179 10.81 -19.09 -6.54
N ARG A 180 12.02 -19.20 -5.99
CA ARG A 180 12.99 -18.09 -5.93
C ARG A 180 13.23 -17.51 -7.33
N GLU A 181 13.35 -18.38 -8.32
CA GLU A 181 13.59 -18.02 -9.72
C GLU A 181 12.38 -17.32 -10.35
N ASP A 182 11.15 -17.72 -10.00
CA ASP A 182 9.94 -17.00 -10.44
C ASP A 182 9.89 -15.58 -9.87
N VAL A 183 10.19 -15.41 -8.58
CA VAL A 183 10.20 -14.09 -7.94
C VAL A 183 11.26 -13.17 -8.55
N LEU A 184 12.47 -13.68 -8.81
CA LEU A 184 13.50 -12.90 -9.51
C LEU A 184 13.07 -12.44 -10.89
N LYS A 185 12.39 -13.32 -11.64
CA LYS A 185 11.86 -12.98 -12.96
C LYS A 185 10.82 -11.87 -12.86
N MET A 186 9.91 -11.94 -11.88
CA MET A 186 8.92 -10.89 -11.63
C MET A 186 9.59 -9.55 -11.32
N LEU A 187 10.56 -9.52 -10.39
CA LEU A 187 11.29 -8.30 -10.02
C LEU A 187 12.03 -7.68 -11.20
N SER A 188 12.53 -8.49 -12.16
CA SER A 188 13.27 -7.98 -13.32
C SER A 188 12.44 -7.11 -14.27
N HIS A 189 11.12 -7.12 -14.13
CA HIS A 189 10.23 -6.24 -14.89
C HIS A 189 10.18 -4.82 -14.33
N ASP A 190 10.39 -4.66 -13.03
CA ASP A 190 10.17 -3.40 -12.30
C ASP A 190 11.45 -2.77 -11.75
N TYR A 191 12.54 -3.55 -11.63
CA TYR A 191 13.79 -3.14 -10.99
C TYR A 191 15.01 -3.26 -11.89
N ASN A 192 16.03 -2.46 -11.58
CA ASN A 192 17.30 -2.48 -12.31
C ASN A 192 18.21 -3.58 -11.78
N GLU A 193 19.12 -4.09 -12.63
CA GLU A 193 20.11 -5.11 -12.24
C GLU A 193 20.92 -4.71 -10.99
N GLU A 194 21.15 -3.41 -10.81
CA GLU A 194 21.83 -2.84 -9.66
C GLU A 194 21.09 -3.15 -8.35
N ASP A 195 19.76 -3.26 -8.32
CA ASP A 195 18.99 -3.52 -7.09
C ASP A 195 19.05 -5.00 -6.63
N PHE A 196 19.43 -5.92 -7.53
CA PHE A 196 19.38 -7.36 -7.28
C PHE A 196 20.30 -7.91 -6.18
N PRO A 197 21.47 -7.33 -5.85
CA PRO A 197 22.25 -7.76 -4.69
C PRO A 197 21.45 -7.70 -3.39
N PHE A 198 20.59 -6.68 -3.22
CA PHE A 198 19.70 -6.56 -2.07
C PHE A 198 18.63 -7.66 -2.10
N PHE A 199 17.89 -7.78 -3.21
CA PHE A 199 16.82 -8.78 -3.34
C PHE A 199 17.33 -10.22 -3.18
N ASN A 200 18.49 -10.54 -3.75
CA ASN A 200 19.08 -11.88 -3.64
C ASN A 200 19.32 -12.26 -2.18
N ARG A 201 19.80 -11.35 -1.31
CA ARG A 201 20.00 -11.67 0.11
C ARG A 201 18.70 -11.99 0.83
N LEU A 202 17.65 -11.22 0.54
CA LEU A 202 16.34 -11.45 1.13
C LEU A 202 15.76 -12.78 0.67
N LEU A 203 15.87 -13.07 -0.63
CA LEU A 203 15.45 -14.33 -1.21
C LEU A 203 16.25 -15.52 -0.65
N ASP A 204 17.55 -15.39 -0.45
CA ASP A 204 18.38 -16.47 0.12
C ASP A 204 17.96 -16.76 1.57
N SER A 205 17.65 -15.72 2.35
CA SER A 205 17.08 -15.86 3.71
C SER A 205 15.71 -16.56 3.70
N VAL A 206 14.80 -16.18 2.79
CA VAL A 206 13.44 -16.75 2.73
C VAL A 206 13.44 -18.18 2.17
N TYR A 207 14.26 -18.47 1.17
CA TYR A 207 14.28 -19.76 0.48
C TYR A 207 15.35 -20.74 1.00
N GLY A 208 16.23 -20.30 1.92
CA GLY A 208 17.21 -21.15 2.59
C GLY A 208 18.38 -21.57 1.71
N LYS A 209 18.90 -20.64 0.89
CA LYS A 209 20.12 -20.86 0.09
C LYS A 209 21.37 -20.38 0.82
#